data_AF-A0A6B2GCS0-F1
#
_entry.id   AF-A0A6B2GCS0-F1
#
_cell.length_a   1.000
_cell.length_b   1.000
_cell.length_c   1.000
_cell.angle_alpha   90.00
_cell.angle_beta   90.00
_cell.angle_gamma   90.00
#
_symmetry.space_group_name_H-M   'P 1'
#
loop_
_entity.id
_entity.type
_entity.pdbx_description
1 polymer ?
#
loop_
_entity_poly.entity_id
_entity_poly.type
_entity_poly.pdbx_seq_one_letter_code
_entity_poly.pdbx_strand_id
1 'polypeptide(L)'
;MANRTVSEAITVKGSNPQNLIEKIIRSRIYESRFWKEECFALTGNLVLNDLAELLIDKILELKYVGGCFGGNFQSSDFLCLLLKMLQIQPEREIIIEFIRNGE
;
A
#
# COMPACT_ATOMS: atom_id res chain seq x y z
N MET A 1 16.49 -3.99 2.91
CA MET A 1 16.01 -2.67 2.47
C MET A 1 14.52 -2.62 2.78
N ALA A 2 14.04 -1.65 3.56
CA ALA A 2 12.69 -1.68 4.16
C ALA A 2 11.52 -1.63 3.14
N ASN A 3 11.74 -1.06 1.96
CA ASN A 3 10.68 -0.89 0.94
C ASN A 3 10.75 -1.94 -0.19
N ARG A 4 11.35 -3.11 0.08
CA ARG A 4 11.36 -4.22 -0.88
C ARG A 4 9.98 -4.92 -0.86
N THR A 5 9.50 -5.35 -2.02
CA THR A 5 8.33 -6.24 -2.12
C THR A 5 8.59 -7.52 -1.33
N VAL A 6 7.56 -8.06 -0.68
CA VAL A 6 7.69 -9.34 0.03
C VAL A 6 8.15 -10.44 -0.93
N SER A 7 8.92 -11.40 -0.43
CA SER A 7 9.51 -12.46 -1.27
C SER A 7 8.48 -13.40 -1.87
N GLU A 8 7.33 -13.56 -1.23
CA GLU A 8 6.23 -14.39 -1.73
C GLU A 8 5.43 -13.71 -2.85
N ALA A 9 5.66 -12.42 -3.11
CA ALA A 9 4.88 -11.70 -4.10
C ALA A 9 5.17 -12.20 -5.53
N ILE A 10 4.10 -12.57 -6.24
CA ILE A 10 4.14 -12.91 -7.66
C ILE A 10 4.26 -11.66 -8.51
N THR A 11 4.91 -11.80 -9.67
CA THR A 11 5.00 -10.72 -10.65
C THR A 11 3.63 -10.39 -11.23
N VAL A 12 3.33 -9.10 -11.38
CA VAL A 12 2.11 -8.61 -12.00
C VAL A 12 2.47 -7.90 -13.29
N LYS A 13 1.81 -8.25 -14.39
CA LYS A 13 2.11 -7.75 -15.75
C LYS A 13 3.59 -7.91 -16.14
N GLY A 14 4.20 -9.04 -15.76
CA GLY A 14 5.59 -9.36 -16.09
C GLY A 14 6.65 -8.54 -15.34
N SER A 15 6.28 -7.82 -14.28
CA SER A 15 7.22 -7.03 -13.48
C SER A 15 6.91 -7.08 -11.99
N ASN A 16 7.79 -6.50 -11.16
CA ASN A 16 7.51 -6.32 -9.74
C ASN A 16 6.20 -5.53 -9.57
N PRO A 17 5.25 -5.96 -8.73
CA PRO A 17 3.97 -5.28 -8.55
C PRO A 17 4.09 -3.79 -8.22
N GLN A 18 5.13 -3.38 -7.48
CA GLN A 18 5.37 -1.97 -7.19
C GLN A 18 5.69 -1.15 -8.46
N ASN A 19 6.16 -1.76 -9.55
CA ASN A 19 6.44 -1.11 -10.85
C ASN A 19 5.19 -0.68 -11.62
N LEU A 20 4.00 -1.02 -11.12
CA LEU A 20 2.76 -0.40 -11.62
C LEU A 20 2.69 1.10 -11.27
N ILE A 21 3.43 1.54 -10.26
CA ILE A 21 3.60 2.96 -9.90
C ILE A 21 4.97 3.45 -10.39
N GLU A 22 4.97 4.60 -11.05
CA GLU A 22 6.16 5.23 -11.60
C GLU A 22 7.24 5.46 -10.54
N LYS A 23 8.51 5.32 -10.95
CA LYS A 23 9.66 5.43 -10.04
C LYS A 23 9.66 6.74 -9.24
N ILE A 24 9.36 7.86 -9.88
CA ILE A 24 9.36 9.20 -9.25
C ILE A 24 8.28 9.26 -8.16
N ILE A 25 7.08 8.75 -8.45
CA ILE A 25 5.97 8.72 -7.50
C ILE A 25 6.31 7.83 -6.30
N ARG A 26 6.90 6.65 -6.51
CA ARG A 26 7.32 5.78 -5.40
C ARG A 26 8.34 6.44 -4.49
N SER A 27 9.32 7.15 -5.06
CA SER A 27 10.27 7.91 -4.26
C SER A 27 9.56 8.93 -3.37
N ARG A 28 8.56 9.64 -3.90
CA ARG A 28 7.73 10.57 -3.11
C ARG A 28 6.91 9.88 -2.03
N ILE A 29 6.34 8.71 -2.33
CA ILE A 29 5.59 7.92 -1.35
C ILE A 29 6.52 7.52 -0.20
N TYR A 30 7.70 6.98 -0.47
CA TYR A 30 8.66 6.58 0.58
C TYR A 30 9.17 7.75 1.43
N GLU A 31 9.21 8.95 0.86
CA GLU A 31 9.60 10.18 1.56
C GLU A 31 8.46 10.77 2.40
N SER A 32 7.20 10.44 2.07
CA SER A 32 6.02 10.99 2.73
C SER A 32 5.98 10.67 4.22
N ARG A 33 5.39 11.60 4.98
CA ARG A 33 5.21 11.44 6.43
C ARG A 33 4.36 10.22 6.75
N PHE A 34 3.22 10.10 6.06
CA PHE A 34 2.28 8.99 6.22
C PHE A 34 2.97 7.62 6.00
N TRP A 35 3.81 7.48 4.97
CA TRP A 35 4.50 6.21 4.73
C TRP A 35 5.45 5.83 5.87
N LYS A 36 6.19 6.81 6.40
CA LYS A 36 7.19 6.57 7.46
C LYS A 36 6.55 6.30 8.82
N GLU A 37 5.43 6.95 9.12
CA GLU A 37 4.74 6.82 10.41
C GLU A 37 3.77 5.62 10.40
N GLU A 38 2.91 5.53 9.38
CA GLU A 38 1.79 4.57 9.37
C GLU A 38 2.12 3.30 8.57
N CYS A 39 2.85 3.41 7.46
CA CYS A 39 3.12 2.26 6.57
C CYS A 39 4.40 1.48 6.94
N PHE A 40 5.23 2.00 7.84
CA PHE A 40 6.46 1.31 8.26
C PHE A 40 6.14 0.06 9.10
N ALA A 41 5.21 0.18 10.04
CA ALA A 41 4.79 -0.91 10.93
C ALA A 41 4.08 -2.05 10.18
N LEU A 42 3.40 -1.75 9.07
CA LEU A 42 2.68 -2.71 8.23
C LEU A 42 3.59 -3.69 7.44
N THR A 43 4.90 -3.67 7.68
CA THR A 43 5.88 -4.58 7.02
C THR A 43 6.51 -5.56 8.02
N GLY A 44 6.19 -5.42 9.31
CA GLY A 44 6.74 -6.21 10.41
C GLY A 44 5.93 -7.47 10.65
N ASN A 45 6.49 -8.60 10.25
CA ASN A 45 6.08 -9.97 10.54
C ASN A 45 5.55 -10.14 11.99
N LEU A 46 4.25 -10.37 12.15
CA LEU A 46 3.65 -11.11 13.27
C LEU A 46 2.22 -11.53 12.87
N VAL A 47 2.06 -12.85 12.76
CA VAL A 47 0.83 -13.66 12.65
C VAL A 47 -0.02 -13.40 11.39
N LEU A 48 -0.23 -14.49 10.65
CA LEU A 48 -0.80 -14.58 9.29
C LEU A 48 -2.25 -14.07 9.11
N ASN A 49 -2.84 -13.41 10.12
CA ASN A 49 -4.18 -12.81 10.03
C ASN A 49 -4.20 -11.30 10.36
N ASP A 50 -3.19 -10.76 11.06
CA ASP A 50 -3.28 -9.40 11.64
C ASP A 50 -2.83 -8.30 10.65
N LEU A 51 -2.10 -8.67 9.58
CA LEU A 51 -1.63 -7.71 8.56
C LEU A 51 -2.79 -7.15 7.73
N ALA A 52 -3.81 -7.96 7.49
CA ALA A 52 -5.03 -7.53 6.84
C ALA A 52 -5.79 -6.57 7.75
N GLU A 53 -5.94 -6.89 9.04
CA GLU A 53 -6.65 -6.08 10.03
C GLU A 53 -6.04 -4.67 10.18
N LEU A 54 -4.72 -4.58 10.38
CA LEU A 54 -4.05 -3.28 10.51
C LEU A 54 -4.12 -2.43 9.24
N LEU A 55 -4.10 -3.08 8.07
CA LEU A 55 -4.31 -2.38 6.79
C LEU A 55 -5.77 -1.93 6.65
N ILE A 56 -6.74 -2.77 7.03
CA ILE A 56 -8.17 -2.47 7.04
C ILE A 56 -8.44 -1.24 7.90
N ASP A 57 -7.90 -1.20 9.13
CA ASP A 57 -8.06 -0.05 10.04
C ASP A 57 -7.62 1.25 9.37
N LYS A 58 -6.46 1.24 8.71
CA LYS A 58 -5.94 2.42 8.00
C LYS A 58 -6.75 2.77 6.75
N ILE A 59 -7.31 1.78 6.07
CA ILE A 59 -8.20 2.00 4.92
C ILE A 59 -9.53 2.62 5.38
N LEU A 60 -10.09 2.18 6.51
CA LEU A 60 -11.32 2.75 7.08
C LEU A 60 -11.14 4.20 7.55
N GLU A 61 -9.92 4.58 7.96
CA GLU A 61 -9.57 5.96 8.30
C GLU A 61 -9.45 6.88 7.06
N LEU A 62 -9.40 6.33 5.84
CA LEU A 62 -9.29 7.12 4.62
C LEU A 62 -10.55 7.96 4.38
N LYS A 63 -10.36 9.27 4.25
CA LYS A 63 -11.44 10.24 4.00
C LYS A 63 -11.62 10.62 2.54
N TYR A 64 -10.68 10.23 1.69
CA TYR A 64 -10.61 10.67 0.31
C TYR A 64 -9.83 9.68 -0.56
N VAL A 65 -10.16 9.67 -1.85
CA VAL A 65 -9.38 8.99 -2.89
C VAL A 65 -8.55 10.03 -3.61
N GLY A 66 -7.25 9.75 -3.82
CA GLY A 66 -6.35 10.72 -4.44
C GLY A 66 -5.11 10.08 -5.05
N GLY A 67 -4.46 10.83 -5.94
CA GLY A 67 -3.15 10.48 -6.50
C GLY A 67 -2.05 11.30 -5.85
N CYS A 68 -1.26 11.99 -6.68
CA CYS A 68 -0.34 13.03 -6.23
C CYS A 68 -1.01 14.41 -6.33
N PHE A 69 -0.62 15.32 -5.44
CA PHE A 69 -1.13 16.70 -5.45
C PHE A 69 -0.01 17.72 -5.20
N GLY A 70 -0.29 18.98 -5.55
CA GLY A 70 0.64 20.10 -5.42
C GLY A 70 1.83 20.05 -6.38
N GLY A 71 2.59 21.15 -6.45
CA GLY A 71 3.75 21.27 -7.34
C GLY A 71 4.92 20.33 -6.99
N ASN A 72 4.96 19.79 -5.77
CA ASN A 72 6.02 18.91 -5.29
C ASN A 72 5.69 17.41 -5.42
N PHE A 73 4.58 17.04 -6.08
CA PHE A 73 4.09 15.66 -6.18
C PHE A 73 3.94 14.98 -4.81
N GLN A 74 3.27 15.66 -3.87
CA GLN A 74 2.98 15.07 -2.58
C GLN A 74 2.01 13.89 -2.78
N SER A 75 2.32 12.74 -2.20
CA SER A 75 1.44 11.57 -2.27
C SER A 75 0.30 11.69 -1.28
N SER A 76 -0.91 11.34 -1.72
CA SER A 76 -2.05 11.15 -0.82
C SER A 76 -1.90 9.89 0.04
N ASP A 77 -2.62 9.84 1.16
CA ASP A 77 -2.66 8.68 2.05
C ASP A 77 -3.22 7.44 1.32
N PHE A 78 -4.24 7.64 0.46
CA PHE A 78 -4.79 6.60 -0.41
C PHE A 78 -3.69 5.98 -1.31
N LEU A 79 -2.90 6.81 -1.97
CA LEU A 79 -1.84 6.35 -2.86
C LEU A 79 -0.72 5.64 -2.09
N CYS A 80 -0.41 6.09 -0.87
CA CYS A 80 0.52 5.42 0.03
C CYS A 80 0.05 4.00 0.39
N LEU A 81 -1.22 3.85 0.81
CA LEU A 81 -1.80 2.55 1.13
C LEU A 81 -1.89 1.64 -0.10
N LEU A 82 -2.22 2.20 -1.27
CA LEU A 82 -2.22 1.44 -2.53
C LEU A 82 -0.83 0.88 -2.86
N LEU A 83 0.24 1.67 -2.71
CA LEU A 83 1.60 1.16 -2.89
C LEU A 83 1.94 0.08 -1.85
N LYS A 84 1.47 0.24 -0.60
CA LYS A 84 1.67 -0.78 0.45
C LYS A 84 0.99 -2.09 0.07
N MET A 85 -0.25 -2.05 -0.45
CA MET A 85 -0.95 -3.23 -0.94
C MET A 85 -0.19 -3.92 -2.08
N LEU A 86 0.41 -3.15 -3.00
CA LEU A 86 1.27 -3.71 -4.05
C LEU A 86 2.57 -4.31 -3.49
N GLN A 87 3.09 -3.76 -2.39
CA GLN A 87 4.31 -4.27 -1.74
C GLN A 87 4.07 -5.61 -1.04
N ILE A 88 2.95 -5.75 -0.34
CA ILE A 88 2.61 -6.96 0.44
C ILE A 88 1.86 -8.01 -0.39
N GLN A 89 1.14 -7.58 -1.43
CA GLN A 89 0.29 -8.41 -2.28
C GLN A 89 -0.64 -9.33 -1.47
N PRO A 90 -1.69 -8.79 -0.82
CA PRO A 90 -2.58 -9.59 0.01
C PRO A 90 -3.34 -10.64 -0.83
N GLU A 91 -3.90 -11.63 -0.15
CA GLU A 91 -4.71 -12.68 -0.77
C GLU A 91 -5.93 -12.11 -1.50
N ARG A 92 -6.36 -12.81 -2.54
CA ARG A 92 -7.45 -12.35 -3.43
C ARG A 92 -8.77 -12.23 -2.68
N GLU A 93 -8.99 -13.11 -1.71
CA GLU A 93 -10.16 -13.18 -0.84
C GLU A 93 -10.32 -11.88 -0.05
N ILE A 94 -9.24 -11.36 0.52
CA ILE A 94 -9.20 -10.09 1.25
C ILE A 94 -9.58 -8.92 0.33
N ILE A 95 -9.06 -8.91 -0.91
CA ILE A 95 -9.40 -7.87 -1.90
C ILE A 95 -10.87 -7.93 -2.29
N ILE A 96 -11.42 -9.12 -2.45
CA ILE A 96 -12.85 -9.30 -2.76
C ILE A 96 -13.71 -8.82 -1.60
N GLU A 97 -13.31 -9.09 -0.36
CA GLU A 97 -13.99 -8.61 0.83
C GLU A 97 -14.00 -7.08 0.88
N PHE A 98 -12.86 -6.41 0.63
CA PHE A 98 -12.81 -4.96 0.51
C PHE A 98 -13.76 -4.39 -0.54
N ILE A 99 -13.89 -5.06 -1.70
CA ILE A 99 -14.78 -4.62 -2.78
C ILE A 99 -16.25 -4.84 -2.41
N ARG A 100 -16.55 -5.89 -1.63
CA ARG A 100 -17.90 -6.24 -1.18
C ARG A 100 -18.38 -5.43 0.03
N ASN A 101 -17.48 -4.81 0.79
CA ASN A 101 -17.76 -4.05 2.02
C ASN A 101 -18.51 -2.71 1.79
N GLY A 102 -19.48 -2.70 0.88
CA GLY A 102 -20.33 -1.56 0.52
C GLY A 102 -21.77 -1.98 0.19
N GLU A 103 -22.15 -3.23 0.47
CA GLU A 103 -23.54 -3.67 0.65
C GLU A 103 -23.92 -3.72 2.13
#